data_AF-A0AA44CI20-F1
#
_entry.id   AF-A0AA44CI20-F1
#
_cell.length_a   1.000
_cell.length_b   1.000
_cell.length_c   1.000
_cell.angle_alpha   90.00
_cell.angle_beta   90.00
_cell.angle_gamma   90.00
#
_symmetry.space_group_name_H-M   'P 1'
#
loop_
_entity.id
_entity.type
_entity.pdbx_description
1 polymer ?
#
loop_
_entity_poly.entity_id
_entity_poly.type
_entity_poly.pdbx_seq_one_letter_code
_entity_poly.pdbx_strand_id
1 'polypeptide(L)'
;MMGCADLVSDTAKKDMNIVYQKIYKIIEVRDLPYVTKNFETAQKSWLTLRDNWCDVQGFIIGTPMYSICRMDMNISRVNELNGFLEKIQN
;
A
#
# COMPACT_ATOMS: atom_id res chain seq x y z
N MET A 1 -4.01 1.85 24.09
CA MET A 1 -2.59 1.50 23.98
C MET A 1 -2.40 0.93 22.59
N MET A 2 -1.66 1.62 21.71
CA MET A 2 -1.44 1.20 20.33
C MET A 2 -0.36 0.11 20.31
N GLY A 3 -0.61 -1.03 19.64
CA GLY A 3 0.36 -2.12 19.59
C GLY A 3 1.55 -1.77 18.69
N CYS A 4 2.71 -2.40 18.90
CA CYS A 4 3.88 -2.19 18.04
C CYS A 4 3.56 -2.44 16.55
N ALA A 5 2.73 -3.44 16.25
CA ALA A 5 2.30 -3.73 14.88
C ALA A 5 1.48 -2.57 14.26
N ASP A 6 0.64 -1.90 15.04
CA ASP A 6 -0.14 -0.75 14.57
C ASP A 6 0.78 0.44 14.25
N LEU A 7 1.78 0.70 15.11
CA LEU A 7 2.77 1.77 14.89
C LEU A 7 3.58 1.54 13.59
N VAL A 8 4.03 0.31 13.37
CA VAL A 8 4.77 -0.05 12.15
C VAL A 8 3.84 0.04 10.93
N SER A 9 2.61 -0.46 11.03
CA SER A 9 1.60 -0.36 9.97
C SER A 9 1.32 1.08 9.57
N ASP A 10 1.18 1.99 10.54
CA ASP A 10 0.95 3.43 10.29
C ASP A 10 2.16 4.10 9.63
N THR A 11 3.37 3.72 10.05
CA THR A 11 4.60 4.20 9.42
C THR A 11 4.68 3.74 7.96
N ALA A 12 4.47 2.44 7.71
CA ALA A 12 4.45 1.90 6.35
C ALA A 12 3.35 2.54 5.48
N LYS A 13 2.18 2.85 6.06
CA LYS A 13 1.11 3.55 5.34
C LYS A 13 1.51 4.97 4.92
N LYS A 14 2.24 5.71 5.77
CA LYS A 14 2.79 7.03 5.42
C LYS A 14 3.78 6.92 4.27
N ASP A 15 4.71 5.97 4.35
CA ASP A 15 5.71 5.74 3.31
C ASP A 15 5.06 5.34 1.99
N MET A 16 4.05 4.46 2.04
CA MET A 16 3.27 4.05 0.87
C MET A 16 2.65 5.25 0.16
N ASN A 17 2.03 6.17 0.90
CA ASN A 17 1.44 7.38 0.33
C ASN A 17 2.50 8.28 -0.31
N ILE A 18 3.66 8.44 0.33
CA ILE A 18 4.76 9.25 -0.22
C ILE A 18 5.22 8.67 -1.56
N VAL A 19 5.48 7.36 -1.62
CA VAL A 19 5.96 6.70 -2.84
C VAL A 19 4.89 6.70 -3.93
N TYR A 20 3.63 6.43 -3.58
CA TYR A 20 2.49 6.52 -4.51
C TYR A 20 2.42 7.91 -5.18
N GLN A 21 2.55 8.98 -4.40
CA GLN A 21 2.49 10.35 -4.93
C GLN A 21 3.67 10.69 -5.85
N LYS A 22 4.87 10.16 -5.57
CA LYS A 22 6.03 10.30 -6.48
C LYS A 22 5.76 9.63 -7.82
N ILE A 23 5.27 8.39 -7.81
CA ILE A 23 4.93 7.64 -9.02
C ILE A 23 3.83 8.35 -9.80
N TYR A 24 2.75 8.75 -9.11
CA TYR A 24 1.60 9.42 -9.71
C TYR A 24 2.05 10.66 -10.49
N LYS A 25 2.88 11.52 -9.88
CA LYS A 25 3.41 12.73 -10.53
C LYS A 25 4.26 12.41 -11.76
N ILE A 26 5.07 11.35 -11.75
CA ILE A 26 5.85 10.94 -12.92
C ILE A 26 4.92 10.52 -14.06
N ILE A 27 3.89 9.73 -13.77
CA ILE A 27 2.91 9.28 -14.78
C ILE A 27 2.13 10.48 -15.34
N GLU A 28 1.71 11.40 -14.46
CA GLU A 28 0.99 12.62 -14.83
C GLU A 28 1.82 13.54 -15.74
N VAL A 29 3.10 13.77 -15.42
CA VAL A 29 4.03 14.56 -16.25
C VAL A 29 4.25 13.93 -17.64
N ARG A 30 4.11 12.60 -17.75
CA ARG A 30 4.20 11.89 -19.04
C ARG A 30 2.93 11.98 -19.89
N ASP A 31 1.87 12.62 -19.38
CA ASP A 31 0.58 12.82 -20.06
C ASP A 31 -0.06 11.52 -20.56
N LEU A 32 -0.08 10.50 -19.69
CA LEU A 32 -0.67 9.18 -19.97
C LEU A 32 -1.96 8.97 -19.16
N PRO A 33 -3.09 9.61 -19.51
CA PRO A 33 -4.29 9.64 -18.67
C PRO A 33 -4.88 8.27 -18.37
N TYR A 34 -4.81 7.33 -19.33
CA TYR A 34 -5.24 5.95 -19.12
C TYR A 34 -4.36 5.23 -18.09
N VAL A 35 -3.04 5.45 -18.12
CA VAL A 35 -2.09 4.86 -17.17
C VAL A 35 -2.30 5.45 -15.78
N THR A 36 -2.50 6.77 -15.66
CA THR A 36 -2.83 7.44 -14.39
C THR A 36 -4.08 6.84 -13.75
N LYS A 37 -5.16 6.72 -14.54
CA LYS A 37 -6.43 6.12 -14.07
C LYS A 37 -6.23 4.67 -13.61
N ASN A 38 -5.48 3.88 -14.38
CA ASN A 38 -5.23 2.48 -14.02
C ASN A 38 -4.36 2.36 -12.77
N PHE A 39 -3.36 3.21 -12.59
CA PHE A 39 -2.51 3.23 -11.40
C PHE A 39 -3.32 3.57 -10.14
N GLU A 40 -4.16 4.60 -10.22
CA GLU A 40 -5.07 4.96 -9.11
C GLU A 40 -6.06 3.83 -8.80
N THR A 41 -6.66 3.24 -9.83
CA THR A 41 -7.60 2.12 -9.68
C THR A 41 -6.93 0.91 -9.04
N ALA A 42 -5.70 0.58 -9.46
CA ALA A 42 -4.93 -0.52 -8.90
C ALA A 42 -4.64 -0.30 -7.41
N GLN A 43 -4.23 0.92 -7.03
CA GLN A 43 -3.97 1.24 -5.63
C GLN A 43 -5.24 1.18 -4.75
N LYS A 44 -6.37 1.69 -5.25
CA LYS A 44 -7.66 1.62 -4.54
C LYS A 44 -8.13 0.18 -4.36
N SER A 45 -8.06 -0.63 -5.42
CA SER A 45 -8.42 -2.06 -5.36
C SER A 45 -7.51 -2.83 -4.40
N TRP A 46 -6.22 -2.50 -4.35
CA TRP A 46 -5.29 -3.10 -3.40
C TRP A 46 -5.65 -2.78 -1.95
N LEU A 47 -6.08 -1.54 -1.64
CA LEU A 47 -6.54 -1.19 -0.29
C LEU A 47 -7.74 -2.03 0.14
N THR A 48 -8.72 -2.18 -0.76
CA THR A 48 -9.89 -3.05 -0.51
C THR A 48 -9.48 -4.51 -0.30
N LEU A 49 -8.56 -5.03 -1.12
CA LEU A 49 -8.00 -6.37 -0.94
C LEU A 49 -7.36 -6.53 0.44
N ARG A 50 -6.47 -5.61 0.82
CA ARG A 50 -5.80 -5.63 2.13
C ARG A 50 -6.80 -5.67 3.27
N ASP A 51 -7.78 -4.77 3.23
CA ASP A 51 -8.75 -4.64 4.32
C ASP A 51 -9.57 -5.92 4.47
N ASN A 52 -10.18 -6.40 3.38
CA ASN A 52 -10.97 -7.62 3.40
C ASN A 52 -10.14 -8.85 3.78
N TRP A 53 -8.92 -8.96 3.26
CA TRP A 53 -8.05 -10.11 3.52
C TRP A 53 -7.60 -10.16 4.99
N CYS A 54 -7.21 -9.02 5.54
CA CYS A 54 -6.81 -8.95 6.94
C CYS A 54 -8.00 -9.12 7.90
N ASP A 55 -9.20 -8.70 7.51
CA ASP A 55 -10.40 -8.92 8.32
C ASP A 55 -10.80 -10.40 8.34
N VAL A 56 -10.71 -11.11 7.20
CA VAL A 56 -10.92 -12.56 7.14
C VAL A 56 -9.90 -13.28 8.02
N GLN A 57 -8.61 -12.96 7.90
CA GLN A 57 -7.57 -13.58 8.73
C GLN A 57 -7.77 -13.26 10.22
N GLY A 58 -8.08 -12.01 10.55
CA GLY A 58 -8.37 -11.59 11.92
C GLY A 58 -9.57 -12.34 12.51
N PHE A 59 -10.62 -12.57 11.72
CA PHE A 59 -11.81 -13.29 12.16
C PHE A 59 -11.54 -14.79 12.39
N ILE A 60 -10.77 -15.43 11.51
CA ILE A 60 -10.49 -16.87 11.60
C ILE A 60 -9.40 -17.20 12.63
N ILE A 61 -8.35 -16.38 12.74
CA ILE A 61 -7.17 -16.64 13.56
C ILE A 61 -7.25 -15.92 14.92
N GLY A 62 -7.87 -14.74 14.97
CA GLY A 62 -7.97 -13.89 16.16
C GLY A 62 -6.84 -12.86 16.31
N THR A 63 -6.93 -12.05 17.35
CA THR A 63 -5.92 -11.02 17.68
C THR A 63 -4.57 -11.66 18.05
N PRO A 64 -3.43 -11.11 17.59
CA PRO A 64 -3.24 -9.79 16.95
C PRO A 64 -3.25 -9.80 15.41
N MET A 65 -3.84 -10.81 14.76
CA MET A 65 -3.71 -11.01 13.32
C MET A 65 -4.25 -9.84 12.48
N TYR A 66 -5.29 -9.13 12.92
CA TYR A 66 -5.78 -7.91 12.26
C TYR A 66 -4.65 -6.90 12.00
N SER A 67 -3.85 -6.62 13.04
CA SER A 67 -2.76 -5.64 12.99
C SER A 67 -1.53 -6.19 12.27
N ILE A 68 -1.15 -7.45 12.53
CA ILE A 68 0.01 -8.09 11.88
C ILE A 68 -0.18 -8.17 10.36
N CYS A 69 -1.34 -8.64 9.89
CA CYS A 69 -1.62 -8.71 8.46
C CYS A 69 -1.52 -7.33 7.79
N ARG A 70 -2.11 -6.30 8.40
CA ARG A 70 -2.11 -4.94 7.85
C ARG A 70 -0.69 -4.37 7.80
N MET A 71 0.11 -4.63 8.83
CA MET A 71 1.52 -4.26 8.89
C MET A 71 2.31 -4.90 7.74
N ASP A 72 2.25 -6.21 7.60
CA ASP A 72 3.02 -6.96 6.61
C ASP A 72 2.64 -6.57 5.17
N MET A 73 1.33 -6.46 4.89
CA MET A 73 0.85 -6.04 3.58
C MET A 73 1.25 -4.60 3.25
N ASN A 74 1.18 -3.68 4.22
CA ASN A 74 1.61 -2.30 3.98
C ASN A 74 3.12 -2.24 3.67
N ILE A 75 3.97 -2.96 4.42
CA ILE A 75 5.41 -3.03 4.15
C ILE A 75 5.68 -3.61 2.76
N SER A 76 5.02 -4.72 2.41
CA SER A 76 5.16 -5.36 1.10
C SER A 76 4.80 -4.41 -0.05
N ARG A 77 3.71 -3.64 0.09
CA ARG A 77 3.28 -2.68 -0.91
C ARG A 77 4.23 -1.49 -1.05
N VAL A 78 4.80 -1.00 0.04
CA VAL A 78 5.87 0.01 -0.02
C VAL A 78 7.04 -0.48 -0.87
N ASN A 79 7.48 -1.72 -0.64
CA ASN A 79 8.59 -2.32 -1.40
C ASN A 79 8.25 -2.47 -2.89
N GLU A 80 7.04 -2.91 -3.22
CA GLU A 80 6.57 -3.02 -4.61
C GLU A 80 6.54 -1.65 -5.31
N LEU A 81 5.99 -0.63 -4.65
CA LEU A 81 5.94 0.73 -5.20
C LEU A 81 7.34 1.33 -5.36
N ASN A 82 8.24 1.13 -4.40
CA ASN A 82 9.63 1.58 -4.54
C ASN A 82 10.34 0.90 -5.71
N GLY A 83 10.19 -0.42 -5.85
CA GLY A 83 10.77 -1.16 -6.97
C GLY A 83 10.19 -0.75 -8.33
N PHE A 84 8.94 -0.29 -8.38
CA PHE A 84 8.38 0.32 -9.59
C PHE A 84 8.93 1.73 -9.82
N LEU A 85 8.99 2.56 -8.78
CA LEU A 85 9.52 3.93 -8.84
C LEU A 85 10.96 3.94 -9.38
N GLU A 86 11.83 3.06 -8.87
CA GLU A 86 13.21 2.90 -9.33
C GLU A 86 13.29 2.61 -10.84
N LYS A 87 12.37 1.79 -11.37
CA LYS A 87 12.35 1.42 -12.79
C LYS A 87 11.87 2.54 -13.71
N ILE A 88 11.04 3.45 -13.21
CA ILE A 88 10.48 4.54 -14.03
C ILE A 88 11.22 5.86 -13.86
N GLN A 89 12.11 5.99 -12.87
CA GLN A 89 12.96 7.17 -12.69
C GLN A 89 14.21 7.17 -13.58
N ASN A 90 14.61 6.00 -14.06
CA ASN A 90 15.64 5.84 -15.10
C ASN A 90 15.05 6.06 -16.49
#